data_AF-A0A538K6X2-F1
#
_entry.id   AF-A0A538K6X2-F1
#
_cell.length_a   1.000
_cell.length_b   1.000
_cell.length_c   1.000
_cell.angle_alpha   90.00
_cell.angle_beta   90.00
_cell.angle_gamma   90.00
#
_symmetry.space_group_name_H-M   'P 1'
#
loop_
_entity.id
_entity.type
_entity.pdbx_description
1 polymer ?
#
loop_
_entity_poly.entity_id
_entity_poly.type
_entity_poly.pdbx_seq_one_letter_code
_entity_poly.pdbx_strand_id
1 'polypeptide(L)'
;LVKTDRASMAHSLEARVPYLDTVVTNLALALPRRHKVRGLSKKVLLRKAAAPLLPREIVHGKKRGFSIPAAAWLRGELEPFARGTLSP
;
A
#
# COMPACT_ATOMS: atom_id res chain seq x y z
N LEU A 1 9.30 0.27 1.58
CA LEU A 1 9.87 -0.78 0.71
C LEU A 1 10.56 -1.87 1.52
N VAL A 2 11.37 -1.50 2.52
CA VAL A 2 12.15 -2.44 3.36
C VAL A 2 11.41 -3.71 3.79
N LYS A 3 10.15 -3.62 4.26
CA LYS A 3 9.37 -4.81 4.63
C LYS A 3 9.15 -5.76 3.45
N THR A 4 8.68 -5.24 2.32
CA THR A 4 8.36 -6.05 1.12
C THR A 4 9.64 -6.65 0.54
N ASP A 5 10.70 -5.85 0.45
CA ASP A 5 12.00 -6.25 -0.09
C ASP A 5 12.63 -7.37 0.75
N ARG A 6 12.74 -7.19 2.07
CA ARG A 6 13.27 -8.24 2.96
C ARG A 6 12.45 -9.52 2.91
N ALA A 7 11.12 -9.40 2.87
CA ALA A 7 10.24 -10.57 2.81
C ALA A 7 10.35 -11.30 1.47
N SER A 8 10.44 -10.59 0.34
CA SER A 8 10.54 -11.23 -0.97
C SER A 8 11.92 -11.84 -1.19
N MET A 9 13.00 -11.13 -0.84
CA MET A 9 14.38 -11.60 -1.00
C MET A 9 14.72 -12.77 -0.09
N ALA A 10 14.09 -12.88 1.10
CA ALA A 10 14.17 -14.08 1.92
C ALA A 10 13.71 -15.36 1.20
N HIS A 11 12.96 -15.21 0.12
CA HIS A 11 12.49 -16.30 -0.75
C HIS A 11 13.04 -16.17 -2.18
N SER A 12 14.15 -15.47 -2.38
CA SER A 12 14.78 -15.23 -3.70
C SER A 12 13.84 -14.60 -4.73
N LEU A 13 12.84 -13.81 -4.28
CA LEU A 13 11.91 -13.09 -5.14
C LEU A 13 12.22 -11.60 -5.18
N GLU A 14 12.34 -11.05 -6.39
CA GLU A 14 12.52 -9.61 -6.60
C GLU A 14 11.16 -8.92 -6.79
N ALA A 15 10.75 -8.11 -5.80
CA ALA A 15 9.52 -7.33 -5.89
C ALA A 15 9.76 -5.98 -6.59
N ARG A 16 9.12 -5.77 -7.75
CA ARG A 16 9.16 -4.49 -8.47
C ARG A 16 8.06 -3.53 -7.97
N VAL A 17 8.36 -2.22 -7.98
CA VAL A 17 7.45 -1.16 -7.49
C VAL A 17 7.22 -0.04 -8.52
N PRO A 18 6.46 -0.31 -9.60
CA PRO A 18 6.35 0.59 -10.76
C PRO A 18 5.90 2.02 -10.44
N TYR A 19 5.11 2.23 -9.38
CA TYR A 19 4.67 3.56 -8.97
C TYR A 19 5.77 4.47 -8.41
N LEU A 20 6.94 3.91 -8.07
CA LEU A 20 8.11 4.65 -7.61
C LEU A 20 9.16 4.84 -8.71
N ASP A 21 8.85 4.45 -9.93
CA ASP A 21 9.65 4.82 -11.09
C ASP A 21 9.80 6.35 -11.20
N THR A 22 10.94 6.83 -11.69
CA THR A 22 11.27 8.26 -11.76
C THR A 22 10.31 9.01 -12.68
N VAL A 23 9.92 8.43 -13.82
CA VAL A 23 8.98 9.05 -14.77
C VAL A 23 7.62 9.21 -14.12
N VAL A 24 7.12 8.15 -13.47
CA VAL A 24 5.82 8.15 -12.79
C VAL A 24 5.82 9.14 -11.62
N THR A 25 6.88 9.14 -10.82
CA THR A 25 7.00 10.00 -9.64
C THR A 25 7.10 11.47 -10.03
N ASN A 26 7.91 11.81 -11.03
CA ASN A 26 8.04 13.19 -11.53
C ASN A 26 6.70 13.73 -12.04
N LEU A 27 5.96 12.94 -12.81
CA LEU A 27 4.60 13.30 -13.23
C LEU A 27 3.68 13.50 -12.02
N ALA A 28 3.66 12.58 -11.07
CA ALA A 28 2.81 12.65 -9.89
C ALA A 28 3.08 13.89 -9.03
N LEU A 29 4.36 14.29 -8.91
CA LEU A 29 4.79 15.48 -8.20
C LEU A 29 4.38 16.76 -8.92
N ALA A 30 4.59 16.83 -10.25
CA ALA A 30 4.24 17.98 -11.07
C ALA A 30 2.71 18.21 -11.20
N LEU A 31 1.89 17.18 -11.02
CA LEU A 31 0.44 17.29 -11.17
C LEU A 31 -0.19 18.26 -10.16
N PRO A 32 -1.09 19.16 -10.62
CA PRO A 32 -1.94 19.96 -9.73
C PRO A 32 -2.74 19.11 -8.75
N ARG A 33 -2.90 19.60 -7.50
CA ARG A 33 -3.58 18.86 -6.42
C ARG A 33 -4.96 18.30 -6.81
N ARG A 34 -5.76 19.05 -7.58
CA ARG A 34 -7.11 18.64 -8.03
C ARG A 34 -7.14 17.31 -8.79
N HIS A 35 -6.05 16.95 -9.46
CA HIS A 35 -5.91 15.69 -10.19
C HIS A 35 -5.52 14.51 -9.29
N LYS A 36 -5.01 14.80 -8.08
CA LYS A 36 -4.68 13.81 -7.05
C LYS A 36 -5.85 13.59 -6.11
N VAL A 37 -6.46 14.69 -5.65
CA VAL A 37 -7.54 14.70 -4.64
C VAL A 37 -8.58 15.77 -4.98
N ARG A 38 -9.87 15.42 -4.87
CA ARG A 38 -11.01 16.34 -5.01
C ARG A 38 -12.05 16.02 -3.94
N GLY A 39 -12.16 16.86 -2.91
CA GLY A 39 -12.94 16.56 -1.72
C GLY A 39 -12.48 15.25 -1.07
N LEU A 40 -13.40 14.30 -0.85
CA LEU A 40 -13.08 12.96 -0.32
C LEU A 40 -12.55 11.98 -1.38
N SER A 41 -12.61 12.34 -2.67
CA SER A 41 -12.14 11.49 -3.77
C SER A 41 -10.62 11.56 -3.90
N LYS A 42 -9.97 10.40 -3.75
CA LYS A 42 -8.51 10.24 -3.86
C LYS A 42 -8.15 9.49 -5.15
N LYS A 43 -6.93 9.71 -5.64
CA LYS A 43 -6.39 9.08 -6.86
C LYS A 43 -7.23 9.41 -8.10
N VAL A 44 -7.69 10.65 -8.23
CA VAL A 44 -8.68 11.06 -9.25
C VAL A 44 -8.21 10.74 -10.68
N LEU A 45 -7.03 11.24 -11.06
CA LEU A 45 -6.48 10.99 -12.40
C LEU A 45 -6.14 9.51 -12.61
N LEU A 46 -5.54 8.85 -11.62
CA LEU A 46 -5.17 7.44 -11.71
C LEU A 46 -6.40 6.54 -11.90
N ARG A 47 -7.50 6.80 -11.18
CA ARG A 47 -8.77 6.06 -11.38
C ARG A 47 -9.35 6.31 -12.77
N LYS A 48 -9.27 7.55 -13.27
CA LYS A 48 -9.71 7.88 -14.64
C LYS A 48 -8.87 7.14 -15.69
N ALA A 49 -7.55 7.10 -15.53
CA ALA A 49 -6.64 6.40 -16.43
C ALA A 49 -6.82 4.88 -16.41
N ALA A 50 -7.17 4.30 -15.26
CA ALA A 50 -7.39 2.86 -15.11
C ALA A 50 -8.82 2.42 -15.47
N ALA A 51 -9.78 3.34 -15.61
CA ALA A 51 -11.17 3.04 -15.93
C ALA A 51 -11.41 2.13 -17.15
N PRO A 52 -10.69 2.29 -18.29
CA PRO A 52 -10.86 1.38 -19.43
C PRO A 52 -10.20 0.01 -19.24
N LEU A 53 -9.37 -0.17 -18.21
CA LEU A 53 -8.58 -1.39 -17.99
C LEU A 53 -9.18 -2.30 -16.92
N LEU A 54 -10.10 -1.80 -16.10
CA LEU A 54 -10.57 -2.48 -14.90
C LEU A 54 -12.10 -2.38 -14.75
N PRO A 55 -12.75 -3.39 -14.16
CA PRO A 55 -14.16 -3.33 -13.80
C PRO A 55 -14.51 -2.11 -12.94
N ARG A 56 -15.73 -1.59 -13.11
CA ARG A 56 -16.23 -0.37 -12.47
C ARG A 56 -16.13 -0.45 -10.94
N GLU A 57 -16.45 -1.60 -10.37
CA GLU A 57 -16.39 -1.90 -8.94
C GLU A 57 -14.97 -1.78 -8.36
N ILE A 58 -13.94 -2.12 -9.14
CA ILE A 58 -12.54 -1.95 -8.73
C ILE A 58 -12.15 -0.47 -8.82
N VAL A 59 -12.49 0.17 -9.94
CA VAL A 59 -12.16 1.58 -10.22
C VAL A 59 -12.81 2.54 -9.22
N HIS A 60 -14.01 2.23 -8.72
CA HIS A 60 -14.72 3.03 -7.72
C HIS A 60 -14.66 2.45 -6.30
N GLY A 61 -13.95 1.33 -6.12
CA GLY A 61 -13.79 0.68 -4.83
C GLY A 61 -13.13 1.57 -3.76
N LYS A 62 -13.57 1.38 -2.51
CA LYS A 62 -12.96 2.01 -1.33
C LYS A 62 -11.52 1.53 -1.16
N LYS A 63 -10.63 2.40 -0.68
CA LYS A 63 -9.24 2.01 -0.37
C LYS A 63 -9.28 0.97 0.75
N ARG A 64 -8.76 -0.22 0.47
CA ARG A 64 -8.50 -1.26 1.46
C ARG A 64 -7.02 -1.23 1.81
N GLY A 65 -6.72 -1.34 3.12
CA GLY A 65 -5.35 -1.53 3.58
C GLY A 65 -4.91 -2.97 3.32
N PHE A 66 -3.61 -3.18 3.18
CA PHE A 66 -2.98 -4.50 3.20
C PHE A 66 -2.17 -4.62 4.50
N SER A 67 -2.87 -4.55 5.63
CA SER A 67 -2.27 -4.68 6.95
C SER A 67 -2.31 -6.14 7.40
N ILE A 68 -1.24 -6.58 8.06
CA ILE A 68 -1.25 -7.85 8.81
C ILE A 68 -2.16 -7.69 10.04
N PRO A 69 -2.77 -8.77 10.57
CA PRO A 69 -3.60 -8.73 11.77
C PRO A 69 -2.74 -8.69 13.05
N ALA A 70 -1.79 -7.75 13.11
CA ALA A 70 -0.79 -7.66 14.19
C ALA A 70 -1.42 -7.59 15.58
N ALA A 71 -2.52 -6.85 15.73
CA ALA A 71 -3.22 -6.73 17.01
C ALA A 71 -3.83 -8.05 17.48
N ALA A 72 -4.32 -8.89 16.56
CA ALA A 72 -4.84 -10.20 16.89
C ALA A 72 -3.69 -11.14 17.29
N TRP A 73 -2.58 -11.12 16.54
CA TRP A 73 -1.41 -11.94 16.85
C TRP A 73 -0.78 -11.59 18.20
N LEU A 74 -0.60 -10.30 18.50
CA LEU A 74 -0.03 -9.84 19.78
C LEU A 74 -0.91 -10.15 20.99
N ARG A 75 -2.22 -10.34 20.79
CA ARG A 75 -3.17 -10.76 21.83
C ARG A 75 -3.38 -12.27 21.87
N GLY A 76 -2.78 -13.02 20.96
CA GLY A 76 -2.92 -14.46 20.84
C GLY A 76 -1.55 -15.13 20.83
N GLU A 77 -1.20 -15.74 19.70
CA GLU A 77 0.02 -16.56 19.55
C GLU A 77 1.32 -15.85 19.93
N LEU A 78 1.40 -14.53 19.73
CA LEU A 78 2.59 -13.73 20.05
C LEU A 78 2.51 -13.06 21.44
N GLU A 79 1.43 -13.26 22.20
CA GLU A 79 1.30 -12.67 23.54
C GLU A 79 2.46 -13.05 24.47
N PRO A 80 2.87 -14.34 24.59
CA PRO A 80 3.96 -14.71 25.50
C PRO A 80 5.28 -14.05 25.12
N PHE A 81 5.58 -13.99 23.81
CA PHE A 81 6.77 -13.31 23.29
C PHE A 81 6.73 -11.80 23.61
N ALA A 82 5.60 -11.15 23.38
CA ALA A 82 5.44 -9.72 23.64
C ALA A 82 5.62 -9.40 25.13
N ARG A 83 5.00 -10.18 26.03
CA ARG A 83 5.14 -9.98 27.49
C ARG A 83 6.57 -10.24 27.96
N GLY A 84 7.21 -11.31 27.49
CA GLY A 84 8.59 -11.62 27.85
C GLY A 84 9.60 -10.58 27.36
N THR A 85 9.37 -10.00 26.18
CA THR A 85 10.27 -8.98 25.60
C THR A 85 10.07 -7.59 26.19
N LEU A 86 8.83 -7.23 26.55
CA LEU A 86 8.46 -5.89 27.03
C LEU A 86 8.35 -5.80 28.56
N SER A 87 8.54 -6.92 29.27
CA SER A 87 8.71 -6.92 30.72
C SER A 87 9.99 -6.16 31.11
N PRO A 88 9.96 -5.32 32.16
CA PRO A 88 11.17 -4.81 32.80
C PRO A 88 12.09 -5.94 33.28
#